data_AF-A0A5P1FF40-F1
#
_entry.id   AF-A0A5P1FF40-F1
#
_cell.length_a   1.000
_cell.length_b   1.000
_cell.length_c   1.000
_cell.angle_alpha   90.00
_cell.angle_beta   90.00
_cell.angle_gamma   90.00
#
_symmetry.space_group_name_H-M   'P 1'
#
loop_
_entity.id
_entity.type
_entity.pdbx_description
1 polymer ?
#
loop_
_entity_poly.entity_id
_entity_poly.type
_entity_poly.pdbx_seq_one_letter_code
_entity_poly.pdbx_strand_id
1 'polypeptide(L)'
;MARIKVHELRGKSKADLLNQLKDLKAELALLRVAKVTGGAPNKLSKIKVVRLGIAQVLTVISQKQKAALREAYKKKKFLPLDLRPKKTRAIRRKLTKHQEYILNSRGLKLFTCQWIPTNQDPKALIFLCHGYAMESSISMKGTGIRLAEAGFAVYGIDYEGHGKSSGLQGYISSFDDLVSDCSEHFTNICESKENKRKKRFILGESMGGAVVLKLHSKKPHYWDGAVLVAPMCKIAEEMKPHPVVINVLTKLCRIIPTWKIIPTQDIIDKAIKNPEKRKEVRNNPYCYKGKPRLKTGHELLMVSLDIEKNLNQVSLPFMIVHGGDDTVTDPSVSQSLYETASSKDKTFKLYPKMWHALTSGESQENINLVFSDIITWLDERSMTINLKSELEHKAIHDAKIF
;
A
#
# COMPACT_ATOMS: atom_id res chain seq x y z
N MET A 1 -13.86 24.28 -47.28
CA MET A 1 -14.65 23.13 -46.81
C MET A 1 -15.90 23.65 -46.15
N ALA A 2 -17.05 23.10 -46.52
CA ALA A 2 -18.28 23.30 -45.78
C ALA A 2 -18.10 22.79 -44.34
N ARG A 3 -18.71 23.48 -43.37
CA ARG A 3 -18.67 23.09 -41.96
C ARG A 3 -19.36 21.73 -41.82
N ILE A 4 -18.63 20.72 -41.36
CA ILE A 4 -19.19 19.38 -41.15
C ILE A 4 -20.34 19.46 -40.15
N LYS A 5 -21.50 18.95 -40.54
CA LYS A 5 -22.67 18.86 -39.67
C LYS A 5 -22.69 17.51 -38.98
N VAL A 6 -22.72 17.52 -37.64
CA VAL A 6 -22.61 16.29 -36.83
C VAL A 6 -23.77 15.32 -37.08
N HIS A 7 -24.97 15.80 -37.40
CA HIS A 7 -26.11 14.92 -37.67
C HIS A 7 -25.89 14.05 -38.92
N GLU A 8 -25.26 14.58 -39.96
CA GLU A 8 -24.94 13.83 -41.19
C GLU A 8 -23.93 12.71 -40.90
N LEU A 9 -22.95 12.97 -40.03
CA LEU A 9 -21.96 11.97 -39.62
C LEU A 9 -22.59 10.77 -38.89
N ARG A 10 -23.71 10.97 -38.16
CA ARG A 10 -24.36 9.89 -37.42
C ARG A 10 -24.96 8.83 -38.35
N GLY A 11 -25.37 9.19 -39.56
CA GLY A 11 -25.89 8.27 -40.57
C GLY A 11 -24.81 7.43 -41.28
N LYS A 12 -23.55 7.86 -41.28
CA LYS A 12 -22.46 7.22 -42.04
C LYS A 12 -21.98 5.89 -41.46
N SER A 13 -21.46 4.99 -42.29
CA SER A 13 -20.87 3.73 -41.81
C SER A 13 -19.56 3.97 -41.05
N LYS A 14 -19.06 2.96 -40.33
CA LYS A 14 -17.75 3.03 -39.65
C LYS A 14 -16.62 3.25 -40.65
N ALA A 15 -16.68 2.60 -41.82
CA ALA A 15 -15.68 2.74 -42.88
C ALA A 15 -15.66 4.17 -43.42
N ASP A 16 -16.83 4.76 -43.69
CA ASP A 16 -16.94 6.13 -44.19
C ASP A 16 -16.40 7.15 -43.20
N LEU A 17 -16.67 6.97 -41.91
CA LEU A 17 -16.13 7.83 -40.85
C LEU A 17 -14.61 7.73 -40.74
N LEU A 18 -14.04 6.54 -40.91
CA LEU A 18 -12.58 6.33 -40.89
C LEU A 18 -11.90 6.94 -42.12
N ASN A 19 -12.50 6.79 -43.30
CA ASN A 19 -12.03 7.42 -44.53
C ASN A 19 -12.07 8.94 -44.42
N GLN A 20 -13.22 9.50 -43.98
CA GLN A 20 -13.35 10.94 -43.77
C GLN A 20 -12.35 11.47 -42.72
N LEU A 21 -12.06 10.70 -41.66
CA LEU A 21 -11.03 11.05 -40.68
C LEU A 21 -9.63 11.04 -41.28
N LYS A 22 -9.32 10.07 -42.15
CA LYS A 22 -8.04 9.95 -42.86
C LYS A 22 -7.82 11.18 -43.75
N ASP A 23 -8.83 11.57 -44.52
CA ASP A 23 -8.76 12.71 -45.43
C ASP A 23 -8.56 14.03 -44.67
N LEU A 24 -9.32 14.25 -43.59
CA LEU A 24 -9.16 15.44 -42.75
C LEU A 24 -7.78 15.51 -42.08
N LYS A 25 -7.20 14.37 -41.69
CA LYS A 25 -5.85 14.32 -41.13
C LYS A 25 -4.78 14.64 -42.18
N ALA A 26 -4.94 14.13 -43.40
CA ALA A 26 -4.05 14.43 -44.52
C ALA A 26 -4.11 15.93 -44.87
N GLU A 27 -5.32 16.51 -44.94
CA GLU A 27 -5.48 17.95 -45.15
C GLU A 27 -4.84 18.76 -44.02
N LEU A 28 -5.06 18.37 -42.75
CA LEU A 28 -4.42 19.06 -41.62
C LEU A 28 -2.89 19.01 -41.70
N ALA A 29 -2.31 17.90 -42.17
CA ALA A 29 -0.87 17.78 -42.36
C ALA A 29 -0.37 18.77 -43.42
N LEU A 30 -1.02 18.85 -44.58
CA LEU A 30 -0.70 19.80 -45.64
C LEU A 30 -0.83 21.25 -45.17
N LEU A 31 -1.89 21.58 -44.42
CA LEU A 31 -2.09 22.93 -43.87
C LEU A 31 -1.04 23.30 -42.82
N ARG A 32 -0.51 22.32 -42.06
CA ARG A 32 0.59 22.57 -41.11
C ARG A 32 1.89 22.88 -41.82
N VAL A 33 2.20 22.19 -42.93
CA VAL A 33 3.38 22.50 -43.77
C VAL A 33 3.25 23.92 -44.31
N ALA A 34 2.10 24.26 -44.89
CA ALA A 34 1.84 25.61 -45.41
C ALA A 34 1.95 26.70 -44.33
N LYS A 35 1.65 26.39 -43.07
CA LYS A 35 1.83 27.34 -41.96
C LYS A 35 3.30 27.63 -41.67
N VAL A 36 4.17 26.64 -41.78
CA VAL A 36 5.61 26.78 -41.52
C VAL A 36 6.28 27.54 -42.66
N THR A 37 5.83 27.37 -43.89
CA THR A 37 6.40 28.02 -45.08
C THR A 37 5.83 29.41 -45.38
N GLY A 38 5.19 30.07 -44.40
CA GLY A 38 4.63 31.42 -44.58
C GLY A 38 3.41 31.49 -45.53
N GLY A 39 2.64 30.41 -45.64
CA GLY A 39 1.54 30.29 -46.58
C GLY A 39 0.38 31.28 -46.34
N ALA A 40 -0.38 31.56 -47.41
CA ALA A 40 -1.44 32.56 -47.46
C ALA A 40 -2.44 32.49 -46.28
N PRO A 41 -2.90 33.65 -45.74
CA PRO A 41 -3.83 33.73 -44.61
C PRO A 41 -5.10 32.87 -44.76
N ASN A 42 -5.62 32.73 -45.99
CA ASN A 42 -6.79 31.91 -46.33
C ASN A 42 -6.58 30.40 -46.09
N LYS A 43 -5.33 29.91 -46.09
CA LYS A 43 -5.02 28.51 -45.75
C LYS A 43 -4.94 28.34 -44.22
N LEU A 44 -4.46 29.35 -43.51
CA LEU A 44 -4.32 29.32 -42.04
C LEU A 44 -5.67 29.29 -41.33
N SER A 45 -6.66 30.04 -41.84
CA SER A 45 -8.03 30.05 -41.28
C SER A 45 -8.72 28.68 -41.35
N LYS A 46 -8.38 27.85 -42.35
CA LYS A 46 -8.92 26.49 -42.51
C LYS A 46 -8.46 25.52 -41.43
N ILE A 47 -7.31 25.74 -40.80
CA ILE A 47 -6.76 24.84 -39.77
C ILE A 47 -7.76 24.66 -38.61
N LYS A 48 -8.39 25.75 -38.16
CA LYS A 48 -9.38 25.69 -37.07
C LYS A 48 -10.60 24.84 -37.46
N VAL A 49 -11.06 25.00 -38.70
CA VAL A 49 -12.21 24.28 -39.25
C VAL A 49 -11.91 22.78 -39.39
N VAL A 50 -10.73 22.43 -39.93
CA VAL A 50 -10.31 21.02 -40.10
C VAL A 50 -10.10 20.34 -38.75
N ARG A 51 -9.46 21.02 -37.77
CA ARG A 51 -9.33 20.49 -36.40
C ARG A 51 -10.68 20.22 -35.75
N LEU A 52 -11.64 21.13 -35.92
CA LEU A 52 -13.01 20.95 -35.44
C LEU A 52 -13.68 19.75 -36.13
N GLY A 53 -13.52 19.62 -37.45
CA GLY A 53 -14.02 18.49 -38.23
C GLY A 53 -13.48 17.14 -37.74
N ILE A 54 -12.17 17.05 -37.51
CA ILE A 54 -11.52 15.86 -36.93
C ILE A 54 -12.13 15.53 -35.57
N ALA A 55 -12.29 16.52 -34.69
CA ALA A 55 -12.88 16.32 -33.37
C ALA A 55 -14.34 15.84 -33.44
N GLN A 56 -15.14 16.38 -34.37
CA GLN A 56 -16.52 15.98 -34.61
C GLN A 56 -16.60 14.52 -35.09
N VAL A 57 -15.78 14.12 -36.08
CA VAL A 57 -15.74 12.75 -36.60
C VAL A 57 -15.30 11.76 -35.52
N LEU A 58 -14.23 12.07 -34.78
CA LEU A 58 -13.77 11.25 -33.64
C LEU A 58 -14.84 11.10 -32.56
N THR A 59 -15.61 12.16 -32.30
CA THR A 59 -16.71 12.14 -31.33
C THR A 59 -17.81 11.17 -31.77
N VAL A 60 -18.24 11.21 -33.05
CA VAL A 60 -19.26 10.29 -33.57
C VAL A 60 -18.77 8.85 -33.57
N ILE A 61 -17.51 8.59 -33.97
CA ILE A 61 -16.90 7.27 -33.88
C ILE A 61 -16.94 6.76 -32.43
N SER A 62 -16.52 7.58 -31.46
CA SER A 62 -16.56 7.20 -30.04
C SER A 62 -17.98 6.95 -29.53
N GLN A 63 -18.97 7.75 -29.96
CA GLN A 63 -20.38 7.55 -29.61
C GLN A 63 -20.90 6.21 -30.13
N LYS A 64 -20.65 5.88 -31.41
CA LYS A 64 -21.06 4.59 -32.01
C LYS A 64 -20.40 3.41 -31.32
N GLN A 65 -19.10 3.49 -31.05
CA GLN A 65 -18.36 2.45 -30.34
C GLN A 65 -18.92 2.23 -28.93
N LYS A 66 -19.19 3.31 -28.18
CA LYS A 66 -19.78 3.20 -26.83
C LYS A 66 -21.20 2.65 -26.86
N ALA A 67 -22.01 3.00 -27.85
CA ALA A 67 -23.36 2.44 -28.00
C ALA A 67 -23.30 0.93 -28.22
N ALA A 68 -22.46 0.46 -29.15
CA ALA A 68 -22.24 -0.97 -29.39
C ALA A 68 -21.71 -1.70 -28.14
N LEU A 69 -20.75 -1.10 -27.43
CA LEU A 69 -20.24 -1.65 -26.18
C LEU A 69 -21.32 -1.71 -25.08
N ARG A 70 -22.20 -0.71 -24.96
CA ARG A 70 -23.30 -0.75 -23.97
C ARG A 70 -24.24 -1.90 -24.22
N GLU A 71 -24.57 -2.19 -25.49
CA GLU A 71 -25.43 -3.31 -25.83
C GLU A 71 -24.75 -4.65 -25.52
N ALA A 72 -23.51 -4.82 -25.95
CA ALA A 72 -22.74 -6.04 -25.72
C ALA A 72 -22.52 -6.36 -24.22
N TYR A 73 -22.47 -5.35 -23.35
CA TYR A 73 -22.19 -5.50 -21.93
C TYR A 73 -23.39 -5.21 -20.99
N LYS A 74 -24.61 -5.05 -21.52
CA LYS A 74 -25.80 -4.61 -20.76
C LYS A 74 -26.12 -5.41 -19.49
N LYS A 75 -25.74 -6.70 -19.44
CA LYS A 75 -25.96 -7.61 -18.31
C LYS A 75 -24.69 -8.29 -17.79
N LYS A 76 -23.51 -7.81 -18.19
CA LYS A 76 -22.24 -8.42 -17.78
C LYS A 76 -21.77 -7.83 -16.44
N LYS A 77 -21.24 -8.68 -15.55
CA LYS A 77 -20.67 -8.26 -14.24
C LYS A 77 -19.53 -7.25 -14.39
N PHE A 78 -18.70 -7.40 -15.44
CA PHE A 78 -17.54 -6.56 -15.69
C PHE A 78 -17.76 -5.64 -16.89
N LEU A 79 -17.67 -4.33 -16.66
CA LEU A 79 -17.80 -3.30 -17.69
C LEU A 79 -16.42 -2.78 -18.15
N PRO A 80 -16.21 -2.59 -19.47
CA PRO A 80 -15.05 -1.89 -20.02
C PRO A 80 -14.90 -0.49 -19.42
N LEU A 81 -13.66 -0.02 -19.29
CA LEU A 81 -13.34 1.30 -18.70
C LEU A 81 -14.10 2.45 -19.39
N ASP A 82 -14.30 2.37 -20.71
CA ASP A 82 -14.97 3.39 -21.52
C ASP A 82 -16.45 3.58 -21.21
N LEU A 83 -17.10 2.57 -20.63
CA LEU A 83 -18.51 2.59 -20.27
C LEU A 83 -18.74 3.04 -18.82
N ARG A 84 -17.68 3.03 -17.99
CA ARG A 84 -17.80 3.42 -16.59
C ARG A 84 -18.14 4.91 -16.49
N PRO A 85 -19.06 5.32 -15.61
CA PRO A 85 -19.35 6.72 -15.38
C PRO A 85 -18.08 7.49 -15.04
N LYS A 86 -17.79 8.58 -15.76
CA LYS A 86 -16.67 9.46 -15.45
C LYS A 86 -17.01 10.25 -14.19
N LYS A 87 -16.64 9.69 -13.03
CA LYS A 87 -16.75 10.36 -11.73
C LYS A 87 -15.91 11.63 -11.73
N THR A 88 -16.43 12.70 -11.14
CA THR A 88 -15.66 13.94 -10.92
C THR A 88 -14.40 13.63 -10.11
N ARG A 89 -13.38 14.49 -10.20
CA ARG A 89 -12.16 14.32 -9.40
C ARG A 89 -12.47 14.27 -7.90
N ALA A 90 -13.43 15.08 -7.44
CA ALA A 90 -13.91 15.08 -6.06
C ALA A 90 -14.50 13.71 -5.67
N ILE A 91 -15.42 13.15 -6.47
CA ILE A 91 -16.02 11.84 -6.17
C ILE A 91 -14.98 10.72 -6.21
N ARG A 92 -14.00 10.76 -7.13
CA ARG A 92 -12.92 9.76 -7.20
C ARG A 92 -11.95 9.82 -6.01
N ARG A 93 -11.84 10.97 -5.37
CA ARG A 93 -10.97 11.21 -4.20
C ARG A 93 -11.71 11.15 -2.87
N LYS A 94 -13.04 11.00 -2.91
CA LYS A 94 -13.85 10.87 -1.70
C LYS A 94 -13.43 9.60 -0.97
N LEU A 95 -13.23 9.73 0.33
CA LEU A 95 -12.95 8.60 1.20
C LEU A 95 -14.13 7.62 1.21
N THR A 96 -13.82 6.33 1.29
CA THR A 96 -14.85 5.32 1.59
C THR A 96 -15.26 5.42 3.07
N LYS A 97 -16.33 4.72 3.47
CA LYS A 97 -16.72 4.63 4.89
C LYS A 97 -15.65 4.01 5.79
N HIS A 98 -14.66 3.33 5.20
CA HIS A 98 -13.59 2.62 5.89
C HIS A 98 -12.25 3.34 5.75
N GLN A 99 -12.27 4.63 5.43
CA GLN A 99 -11.09 5.47 5.25
C GLN A 99 -11.34 6.82 5.93
N GLU A 100 -10.37 7.31 6.67
CA GLU A 100 -10.45 8.59 7.36
C GLU A 100 -9.07 9.28 7.38
N TYR A 101 -9.08 10.57 7.71
CA TYR A 101 -7.87 11.29 8.10
C TYR A 101 -7.96 11.58 9.58
N ILE A 102 -6.92 11.24 10.31
CA ILE A 102 -6.73 11.64 11.71
C ILE A 102 -5.69 12.77 11.76
N LEU A 103 -5.73 13.57 12.82
CA LEU A 103 -4.66 14.49 13.17
C LEU A 103 -3.85 13.87 14.30
N ASN A 104 -2.53 13.75 14.12
CA ASN A 104 -1.66 13.36 15.22
C ASN A 104 -1.38 14.55 16.15
N SER A 105 -0.72 14.28 17.28
CA SER A 105 -0.30 15.28 18.26
C SER A 105 0.58 16.41 17.70
N ARG A 106 1.25 16.19 16.55
CA ARG A 106 2.08 17.18 15.83
C ARG A 106 1.29 18.00 14.78
N GLY A 107 -0.02 17.80 14.66
CA GLY A 107 -0.89 18.50 13.70
C GLY A 107 -0.82 17.99 12.25
N LEU A 108 -0.22 16.83 12.03
CA LEU A 108 -0.11 16.20 10.71
C LEU A 108 -1.37 15.38 10.41
N LYS A 109 -1.88 15.50 9.19
CA LYS A 109 -2.99 14.65 8.73
C LYS A 109 -2.45 13.31 8.28
N LEU A 110 -2.78 12.26 9.02
CA LEU A 110 -2.43 10.88 8.70
C LEU A 110 -3.66 10.17 8.14
N PHE A 111 -3.47 9.45 7.04
CA PHE A 111 -4.51 8.65 6.42
C PHE A 111 -4.59 7.28 7.10
N THR A 112 -5.80 6.84 7.40
CA THR A 112 -6.04 5.52 7.98
C THR A 112 -7.10 4.78 7.17
N CYS A 113 -7.08 3.46 7.26
CA CYS A 113 -8.05 2.60 6.61
C CYS A 113 -8.34 1.36 7.45
N GLN A 114 -9.54 0.80 7.25
CA GLN A 114 -9.97 -0.41 7.96
C GLN A 114 -10.61 -1.43 7.02
N TRP A 115 -10.54 -2.70 7.42
CA TRP A 115 -11.24 -3.84 6.81
C TRP A 115 -11.90 -4.61 7.94
N ILE A 116 -13.22 -4.53 8.01
CA ILE A 116 -14.02 -5.10 9.09
C ILE A 116 -14.85 -6.26 8.52
N PRO A 117 -14.89 -7.43 9.19
CA PRO A 117 -15.75 -8.53 8.79
C PRO A 117 -17.22 -8.10 8.76
N THR A 118 -17.96 -8.54 7.76
CA THR A 118 -19.41 -8.25 7.67
C THR A 118 -20.21 -9.26 8.47
N ASN A 119 -21.20 -8.80 9.24
CA ASN A 119 -22.19 -9.63 9.95
C ASN A 119 -21.63 -10.55 11.06
N GLN A 120 -20.44 -10.29 11.58
CA GLN A 120 -19.89 -11.04 12.70
C GLN A 120 -19.02 -10.14 13.59
N ASP A 121 -18.99 -10.44 14.88
CA ASP A 121 -18.08 -9.79 15.83
C ASP A 121 -16.63 -10.23 15.54
N PRO A 122 -15.66 -9.31 15.44
CA PRO A 122 -14.29 -9.67 15.12
C PRO A 122 -13.63 -10.54 16.21
N LYS A 123 -12.95 -11.61 15.78
CA LYS A 123 -12.18 -12.53 16.64
C LYS A 123 -11.10 -11.80 17.45
N ALA A 124 -10.41 -10.88 16.78
CA ALA A 124 -9.35 -10.05 17.32
C ALA A 124 -9.11 -8.82 16.42
N LEU A 125 -8.27 -7.91 16.89
CA LEU A 125 -7.80 -6.74 16.15
C LEU A 125 -6.43 -7.02 15.55
N ILE A 126 -6.22 -6.61 14.29
CA ILE A 126 -4.92 -6.66 13.63
C ILE A 126 -4.55 -5.27 13.12
N PHE A 127 -3.38 -4.78 13.49
CA PHE A 127 -2.88 -3.48 13.06
C PHE A 127 -1.71 -3.66 12.08
N LEU A 128 -1.89 -3.16 10.85
CA LEU A 128 -0.94 -3.27 9.76
C LEU A 128 0.09 -2.14 9.81
N CYS A 129 1.37 -2.53 9.85
CA CYS A 129 2.52 -1.65 9.71
C CYS A 129 3.18 -1.90 8.34
N HIS A 130 3.09 -0.93 7.43
CA HIS A 130 3.62 -1.07 6.08
C HIS A 130 5.14 -0.86 6.00
N GLY A 131 5.76 -1.37 4.93
CA GLY A 131 7.18 -1.19 4.63
C GLY A 131 7.53 0.20 4.09
N TYR A 132 8.83 0.50 4.02
CA TYR A 132 9.33 1.77 3.47
C TYR A 132 8.86 1.94 2.03
N ALA A 133 8.54 3.17 1.63
CA ALA A 133 8.08 3.53 0.29
C ALA A 133 6.73 2.93 -0.15
N MET A 134 6.06 2.17 0.72
CA MET A 134 4.73 1.58 0.51
C MET A 134 3.68 2.35 1.33
N GLU A 135 2.44 1.83 1.35
CA GLU A 135 1.32 2.38 2.14
C GLU A 135 0.27 1.29 2.46
N SER A 136 -0.58 1.52 3.46
CA SER A 136 -1.55 0.53 3.92
C SER A 136 -2.74 0.39 2.98
N SER A 137 -3.20 1.49 2.39
CA SER A 137 -4.51 1.57 1.74
C SER A 137 -4.66 0.81 0.41
N ILE A 138 -3.57 0.62 -0.35
CA ILE A 138 -3.55 -0.09 -1.64
C ILE A 138 -2.62 -1.29 -1.57
N SER A 139 -1.40 -1.11 -1.07
CA SER A 139 -0.34 -2.12 -1.10
C SER A 139 -0.62 -3.25 -0.13
N MET A 140 -1.10 -2.93 1.09
CA MET A 140 -1.53 -3.93 2.07
C MET A 140 -3.02 -4.27 1.99
N LYS A 141 -3.75 -3.76 0.98
CA LYS A 141 -5.19 -4.03 0.83
C LYS A 141 -5.51 -5.51 0.72
N GLY A 142 -4.68 -6.28 0.02
CA GLY A 142 -4.84 -7.73 -0.11
C GLY A 142 -4.75 -8.43 1.25
N THR A 143 -3.77 -8.05 2.07
CA THR A 143 -3.59 -8.50 3.45
C THR A 143 -4.80 -8.15 4.30
N GLY A 144 -5.25 -6.90 4.26
CA GLY A 144 -6.41 -6.44 5.03
C GLY A 144 -7.70 -7.19 4.69
N ILE A 145 -7.96 -7.42 3.40
CA ILE A 145 -9.14 -8.17 2.95
C ILE A 145 -9.09 -9.62 3.43
N ARG A 146 -7.98 -10.33 3.20
CA ARG A 146 -7.86 -11.75 3.56
C ARG A 146 -8.03 -12.01 5.05
N LEU A 147 -7.44 -11.16 5.87
CA LEU A 147 -7.57 -11.24 7.33
C LEU A 147 -8.99 -10.86 7.79
N ALA A 148 -9.64 -9.90 7.14
CA ALA A 148 -11.04 -9.59 7.42
C ALA A 148 -11.99 -10.73 7.02
N GLU A 149 -11.74 -11.38 5.89
CA GLU A 149 -12.46 -12.58 5.46
C GLU A 149 -12.25 -13.76 6.43
N ALA A 150 -11.08 -13.83 7.08
CA ALA A 150 -10.80 -14.79 8.16
C ALA A 150 -11.42 -14.41 9.52
N GLY A 151 -12.10 -13.27 9.62
CA GLY A 151 -12.86 -12.85 10.81
C GLY A 151 -12.15 -11.88 11.75
N PHE A 152 -11.05 -11.26 11.32
CA PHE A 152 -10.32 -10.26 12.10
C PHE A 152 -10.72 -8.83 11.71
N ALA A 153 -10.78 -7.91 12.68
CA ALA A 153 -10.88 -6.48 12.36
C ALA A 153 -9.48 -5.95 12.08
N VAL A 154 -9.28 -5.43 10.88
CA VAL A 154 -7.95 -5.01 10.42
C VAL A 154 -7.91 -3.51 10.23
N TYR A 155 -6.86 -2.87 10.76
CA TYR A 155 -6.65 -1.43 10.69
C TYR A 155 -5.27 -1.14 10.12
N GLY A 156 -5.13 -0.06 9.35
CA GLY A 156 -3.86 0.38 8.79
C GLY A 156 -3.74 1.91 8.81
N ILE A 157 -2.51 2.38 8.86
CA ILE A 157 -2.16 3.80 8.87
C ILE A 157 -1.03 4.04 7.87
N ASP A 158 -1.19 5.04 7.02
CA ASP A 158 -0.09 5.53 6.19
C ASP A 158 0.79 6.45 7.05
N TYR A 159 2.09 6.21 7.12
CA TYR A 159 2.99 7.05 7.93
C TYR A 159 3.14 8.47 7.36
N GLU A 160 3.64 9.40 8.18
CA GLU A 160 4.13 10.69 7.69
C GLU A 160 5.09 10.47 6.48
N GLY A 161 4.90 11.25 5.43
CA GLY A 161 5.69 11.17 4.20
C GLY A 161 5.41 9.92 3.35
N HIS A 162 4.38 9.14 3.67
CA HIS A 162 3.99 7.93 2.93
C HIS A 162 2.52 7.96 2.53
N GLY A 163 2.19 7.23 1.47
CA GLY A 163 0.81 7.02 1.09
C GLY A 163 0.04 8.32 0.83
N LYS A 164 -1.14 8.40 1.44
CA LYS A 164 -2.01 9.59 1.40
C LYS A 164 -1.79 10.54 2.57
N SER A 165 -0.92 10.19 3.53
CA SER A 165 -0.60 11.04 4.67
C SER A 165 0.18 12.28 4.26
N SER A 166 0.12 13.28 5.14
CA SER A 166 0.91 14.51 5.02
C SER A 166 2.40 14.23 5.17
N GLY A 167 3.22 15.21 4.82
CA GLY A 167 4.67 15.12 4.95
C GLY A 167 5.38 14.97 3.61
N LEU A 168 6.70 15.04 3.66
CA LEU A 168 7.54 14.97 2.47
C LEU A 168 7.66 13.51 2.00
N GLN A 169 7.29 13.23 0.75
CA GLN A 169 7.29 11.86 0.22
C GLN A 169 8.65 11.16 0.38
N GLY A 170 8.62 9.97 0.98
CA GLY A 170 9.80 9.16 1.29
C GLY A 170 10.71 9.76 2.37
N TYR A 171 10.17 10.60 3.25
CA TYR A 171 10.91 11.24 4.33
C TYR A 171 10.40 10.79 5.70
N ILE A 172 11.27 10.17 6.47
CA ILE A 172 11.11 9.92 7.90
C ILE A 172 12.01 10.92 8.63
N SER A 173 11.39 11.86 9.34
CA SER A 173 12.07 12.89 10.14
C SER A 173 12.58 12.33 11.47
N SER A 174 11.82 11.40 12.06
CA SER A 174 12.10 10.71 13.32
C SER A 174 11.36 9.37 13.30
N PHE A 175 12.08 8.27 13.53
CA PHE A 175 11.44 6.94 13.57
C PHE A 175 10.57 6.78 14.83
N ASP A 176 10.96 7.38 15.96
CA ASP A 176 10.19 7.32 17.20
C ASP A 176 8.86 8.09 17.10
N ASP A 177 8.84 9.17 16.34
CA ASP A 177 7.63 9.93 16.02
C ASP A 177 6.63 9.10 15.21
N LEU A 178 7.14 8.39 14.18
CA LEU A 178 6.35 7.44 13.40
C LEU A 178 5.77 6.34 14.29
N VAL A 179 6.59 5.72 15.15
CA VAL A 179 6.13 4.68 16.09
C VAL A 179 5.10 5.23 17.07
N SER A 180 5.27 6.48 17.52
CA SER A 180 4.33 7.12 18.43
C SER A 180 2.99 7.39 17.79
N ASP A 181 2.96 7.84 16.52
CA ASP A 181 1.72 8.01 15.76
C ASP A 181 0.95 6.68 15.63
N CYS A 182 1.66 5.59 15.29
CA CYS A 182 1.07 4.25 15.24
C CYS A 182 0.54 3.80 16.61
N SER A 183 1.34 3.99 17.66
CA SER A 183 0.96 3.59 19.02
C SER A 183 -0.28 4.33 19.49
N GLU A 184 -0.34 5.65 19.31
CA GLU A 184 -1.49 6.48 19.67
C GLU A 184 -2.75 6.02 18.92
N HIS A 185 -2.68 5.92 17.58
CA HIS A 185 -3.83 5.53 16.77
C HIS A 185 -4.34 4.12 17.11
N PHE A 186 -3.44 3.13 17.18
CA PHE A 186 -3.84 1.75 17.44
C PHE A 186 -4.39 1.57 18.86
N THR A 187 -3.81 2.25 19.85
CA THR A 187 -4.31 2.16 21.23
C THR A 187 -5.66 2.86 21.38
N ASN A 188 -5.89 3.99 20.71
CA ASN A 188 -7.22 4.63 20.65
C ASN A 188 -8.29 3.69 20.06
N ILE A 189 -7.95 2.93 19.00
CA ILE A 189 -8.85 1.92 18.44
C ILE A 189 -9.13 0.80 19.45
N CYS A 190 -8.10 0.29 20.12
CA CYS A 190 -8.23 -0.78 21.12
C CYS A 190 -9.13 -0.37 22.29
N GLU A 191 -9.02 0.87 22.77
CA GLU A 191 -9.75 1.37 23.94
C GLU A 191 -11.17 1.86 23.63
N SER A 192 -11.56 1.86 22.34
CA SER A 192 -12.94 2.13 21.95
C SER A 192 -13.91 1.10 22.54
N LYS A 193 -15.17 1.51 22.79
CA LYS A 193 -16.19 0.66 23.43
C LYS A 193 -16.39 -0.69 22.71
N GLU A 194 -16.32 -0.68 21.39
CA GLU A 194 -16.56 -1.86 20.53
C GLU A 194 -15.38 -2.84 20.56
N ASN A 195 -14.16 -2.35 20.78
CA ASN A 195 -12.93 -3.14 20.68
C ASN A 195 -12.32 -3.51 22.03
N LYS A 196 -12.85 -2.95 23.12
CA LYS A 196 -12.35 -3.19 24.47
C LYS A 196 -12.31 -4.69 24.77
N ARG A 197 -11.21 -5.15 25.38
CA ARG A 197 -10.92 -6.56 25.73
C ARG A 197 -10.64 -7.51 24.56
N LYS A 198 -10.75 -7.07 23.30
CA LYS A 198 -10.34 -7.91 22.17
C LYS A 198 -8.83 -8.10 22.16
N LYS A 199 -8.38 -9.25 21.67
CA LYS A 199 -6.96 -9.53 21.44
C LYS A 199 -6.37 -8.57 20.42
N ARG A 200 -5.13 -8.14 20.64
CA ARG A 200 -4.44 -7.10 19.88
C ARG A 200 -3.21 -7.66 19.19
N PHE A 201 -3.29 -7.86 17.89
CA PHE A 201 -2.16 -8.31 17.07
C PHE A 201 -1.62 -7.17 16.22
N ILE A 202 -0.31 -7.19 16.01
CA ILE A 202 0.39 -6.24 15.12
C ILE A 202 1.08 -7.01 14.01
N LEU A 203 0.93 -6.56 12.76
CA LEU A 203 1.53 -7.22 11.59
C LEU A 203 2.40 -6.22 10.84
N GLY A 204 3.68 -6.54 10.69
CA GLY A 204 4.66 -5.66 10.08
C GLY A 204 5.40 -6.33 8.92
N GLU A 205 5.47 -5.64 7.77
CA GLU A 205 6.25 -6.10 6.61
C GLU A 205 7.48 -5.22 6.40
N SER A 206 8.68 -5.82 6.28
CA SER A 206 9.93 -5.09 6.04
C SER A 206 10.20 -4.03 7.13
N MET A 207 10.36 -2.75 6.77
CA MET A 207 10.40 -1.62 7.73
C MET A 207 9.22 -1.63 8.72
N GLY A 208 8.04 -2.10 8.29
CA GLY A 208 6.89 -2.29 9.17
C GLY A 208 7.14 -3.28 10.30
N GLY A 209 8.03 -4.27 10.08
CA GLY A 209 8.53 -5.15 11.14
C GLY A 209 9.33 -4.40 12.21
N ALA A 210 10.16 -3.42 11.80
CA ALA A 210 10.84 -2.55 12.76
C ALA A 210 9.85 -1.70 13.57
N VAL A 211 8.80 -1.19 12.92
CA VAL A 211 7.72 -0.47 13.61
C VAL A 211 7.04 -1.36 14.64
N VAL A 212 6.71 -2.62 14.28
CA VAL A 212 6.15 -3.61 15.19
C VAL A 212 7.05 -3.88 16.40
N LEU A 213 8.35 -4.09 16.17
CA LEU A 213 9.31 -4.33 17.25
C LEU A 213 9.43 -3.11 18.18
N LYS A 214 9.44 -1.90 17.63
CA LYS A 214 9.46 -0.66 18.43
C LYS A 214 8.14 -0.39 19.15
N LEU A 215 6.99 -0.76 18.58
CA LEU A 215 5.68 -0.72 19.25
C LEU A 215 5.67 -1.67 20.45
N HIS A 216 6.26 -2.86 20.33
CA HIS A 216 6.48 -3.77 21.44
C HIS A 216 7.41 -3.17 22.49
N SER A 217 8.59 -2.68 22.12
CA SER A 217 9.52 -2.07 23.08
C SER A 217 8.89 -0.90 23.86
N LYS A 218 8.03 -0.11 23.22
CA LYS A 218 7.31 1.01 23.87
C LYS A 218 6.24 0.55 24.86
N LYS A 219 5.61 -0.61 24.61
CA LYS A 219 4.57 -1.19 25.48
C LYS A 219 4.71 -2.73 25.57
N PRO A 220 5.69 -3.26 26.33
CA PRO A 220 6.10 -4.68 26.26
C PRO A 220 5.03 -5.72 26.62
N HIS A 221 3.97 -5.32 27.30
CA HIS A 221 2.88 -6.20 27.75
C HIS A 221 1.52 -5.85 27.12
N TYR A 222 1.51 -4.93 26.14
CA TYR A 222 0.27 -4.44 25.55
C TYR A 222 -0.15 -5.22 24.32
N TRP A 223 0.75 -5.89 23.60
CA TRP A 223 0.38 -6.63 22.40
C TRP A 223 0.25 -8.12 22.72
N ASP A 224 -0.80 -8.74 22.21
CA ASP A 224 -1.08 -10.16 22.43
C ASP A 224 -0.31 -11.06 21.45
N GLY A 225 0.19 -10.49 20.35
CA GLY A 225 1.16 -11.15 19.48
C GLY A 225 1.54 -10.33 18.24
N ALA A 226 2.57 -10.78 17.53
CA ALA A 226 3.04 -10.15 16.30
C ALA A 226 3.23 -11.12 15.14
N VAL A 227 2.89 -10.66 13.93
CA VAL A 227 3.25 -11.34 12.68
C VAL A 227 4.28 -10.47 11.95
N LEU A 228 5.47 -11.03 11.76
CA LEU A 228 6.61 -10.35 11.16
C LEU A 228 6.89 -10.95 9.78
N VAL A 229 6.62 -10.16 8.74
CA VAL A 229 6.82 -10.58 7.34
C VAL A 229 8.12 -9.98 6.83
N ALA A 230 9.12 -10.81 6.57
CA ALA A 230 10.46 -10.38 6.15
C ALA A 230 10.95 -9.13 6.91
N PRO A 231 10.99 -9.15 8.26
CA PRO A 231 11.14 -7.96 9.07
C PRO A 231 12.53 -7.32 8.97
N MET A 232 12.55 -5.99 8.93
CA MET A 232 13.75 -5.22 9.22
C MET A 232 14.00 -5.27 10.74
N CYS A 233 14.92 -6.12 11.19
CA CYS A 233 15.23 -6.30 12.62
C CYS A 233 16.73 -6.27 12.95
N LYS A 234 17.58 -6.37 11.94
CA LYS A 234 19.04 -6.28 12.06
C LYS A 234 19.62 -5.89 10.69
N ILE A 235 20.82 -5.32 10.69
CA ILE A 235 21.59 -5.06 9.48
C ILE A 235 22.48 -6.26 9.22
N ALA A 236 22.42 -6.82 8.01
CA ALA A 236 23.34 -7.88 7.61
C ALA A 236 24.79 -7.41 7.76
N GLU A 237 25.69 -8.27 8.25
CA GLU A 237 27.04 -7.86 8.69
C GLU A 237 27.84 -7.21 7.56
N GLU A 238 27.71 -7.74 6.34
CA GLU A 238 28.33 -7.24 5.11
C GLU A 238 27.78 -5.88 4.66
N MET A 239 26.60 -5.49 5.15
CA MET A 239 25.93 -4.22 4.84
C MET A 239 26.13 -3.16 5.92
N LYS A 240 26.78 -3.49 7.05
CA LYS A 240 27.01 -2.54 8.15
C LYS A 240 27.99 -1.43 7.71
N PRO A 241 27.57 -0.15 7.77
CA PRO A 241 28.48 0.94 7.45
C PRO A 241 29.60 1.06 8.49
N HIS A 242 30.81 1.40 8.04
CA HIS A 242 31.91 1.71 8.95
C HIS A 242 31.55 2.86 9.91
N PRO A 243 31.95 2.85 11.20
CA PRO A 243 31.56 3.88 12.19
C PRO A 243 31.82 5.33 11.76
N VAL A 244 32.90 5.56 11.01
CA VAL A 244 33.22 6.87 10.42
C VAL A 244 32.13 7.34 9.44
N VAL A 245 31.60 6.43 8.61
CA VAL A 245 30.50 6.73 7.68
C VAL A 245 29.25 7.13 8.47
N ILE A 246 28.93 6.43 9.55
CA ILE A 246 27.80 6.76 10.43
C ILE A 246 27.96 8.19 10.98
N ASN A 247 29.13 8.51 11.54
CA ASN A 247 29.42 9.85 12.06
C ASN A 247 29.29 10.96 11.00
N VAL A 248 29.79 10.72 9.78
CA VAL A 248 29.64 11.66 8.66
C VAL A 248 28.18 11.83 8.27
N LEU A 249 27.43 10.73 8.13
CA LEU A 249 26.01 10.75 7.81
C LEU A 249 25.21 11.54 8.85
N THR A 250 25.46 11.32 10.15
CA THR A 250 24.80 12.04 11.25
C THR A 250 25.07 13.55 11.18
N LYS A 251 26.31 13.98 10.87
CA LYS A 251 26.64 15.40 10.69
C LYS A 251 25.93 15.99 9.47
N LEU A 252 25.96 15.30 8.33
CA LEU A 252 25.32 15.76 7.09
C LEU A 252 23.80 15.85 7.22
N CYS A 253 23.16 15.02 8.05
CA CYS A 253 21.72 15.11 8.34
C CYS A 253 21.32 16.46 8.94
N ARG A 254 22.23 17.20 9.59
CA ARG A 254 21.93 18.54 10.12
C ARG A 254 21.88 19.62 9.04
N ILE A 255 22.50 19.37 7.89
CA ILE A 255 22.68 20.36 6.81
C ILE A 255 21.75 20.06 5.64
N ILE A 256 21.70 18.80 5.20
CA ILE A 256 20.98 18.37 3.98
C ILE A 256 20.06 17.15 4.22
N PRO A 257 19.20 17.16 5.27
CA PRO A 257 18.43 15.97 5.67
C PRO A 257 17.50 15.43 4.58
N THR A 258 16.98 16.29 3.73
CA THR A 258 15.95 15.96 2.74
C THR A 258 16.52 15.49 1.39
N TRP A 259 17.83 15.53 1.20
CA TRP A 259 18.47 15.21 -0.09
C TRP A 259 18.37 13.71 -0.40
N LYS A 260 18.00 13.36 -1.64
CA LYS A 260 17.79 11.98 -2.11
C LYS A 260 19.09 11.32 -2.58
N ILE A 261 20.06 11.22 -1.67
CA ILE A 261 21.45 10.85 -2.00
C ILE A 261 21.85 9.45 -1.53
N ILE A 262 21.03 8.76 -0.73
CA ILE A 262 21.36 7.41 -0.27
C ILE A 262 21.40 6.47 -1.49
N PRO A 263 22.55 5.85 -1.81
CA PRO A 263 22.64 4.93 -2.92
C PRO A 263 21.81 3.67 -2.61
N THR A 264 20.82 3.38 -3.46
CA THR A 264 20.04 2.15 -3.36
C THR A 264 19.80 1.59 -4.76
N GLN A 265 19.75 0.27 -4.86
CA GLN A 265 19.23 -0.41 -6.04
C GLN A 265 17.71 -0.30 -6.08
N ASP A 266 17.08 -0.59 -7.23
CA ASP A 266 15.63 -0.59 -7.32
C ASP A 266 15.05 -1.77 -6.53
N ILE A 267 14.58 -1.48 -5.32
CA ILE A 267 14.05 -2.47 -4.39
C ILE A 267 12.82 -3.19 -4.98
N ILE A 268 12.06 -2.55 -5.88
CA ILE A 268 10.84 -3.16 -6.45
C ILE A 268 11.17 -4.44 -7.24
N ASP A 269 12.24 -4.41 -8.05
CA ASP A 269 12.61 -5.55 -8.88
C ASP A 269 13.27 -6.68 -8.09
N LYS A 270 13.80 -6.39 -6.89
CA LYS A 270 14.36 -7.38 -5.97
C LYS A 270 13.35 -7.95 -4.99
N ALA A 271 12.41 -7.12 -4.52
CA ALA A 271 11.47 -7.49 -3.48
C ALA A 271 10.32 -8.34 -4.00
N ILE A 272 9.86 -8.05 -5.21
CA ILE A 272 8.62 -8.59 -5.77
C ILE A 272 8.97 -9.55 -6.88
N LYS A 273 8.56 -10.81 -6.79
CA LYS A 273 8.81 -11.83 -7.83
C LYS A 273 7.86 -11.69 -9.01
N ASN A 274 6.59 -11.39 -8.74
CA ASN A 274 5.52 -11.27 -9.73
C ASN A 274 5.63 -9.99 -10.59
N PRO A 275 5.84 -10.09 -11.91
CA PRO A 275 5.99 -8.93 -12.79
C PRO A 275 4.75 -8.03 -12.89
N GLU A 276 3.54 -8.57 -12.76
CA GLU A 276 2.32 -7.77 -12.76
C GLU A 276 2.23 -6.92 -11.50
N LYS A 277 2.58 -7.50 -10.35
CA LYS A 277 2.63 -6.75 -9.09
C LYS A 277 3.66 -5.63 -9.13
N ARG A 278 4.83 -5.85 -9.75
CA ARG A 278 5.81 -4.77 -9.98
C ARG A 278 5.20 -3.61 -10.76
N LYS A 279 4.47 -3.90 -11.84
CA LYS A 279 3.78 -2.86 -12.62
C LYS A 279 2.72 -2.12 -11.81
N GLU A 280 1.96 -2.84 -10.97
CA GLU A 280 0.98 -2.24 -10.07
C GLU A 280 1.64 -1.25 -9.10
N VAL A 281 2.72 -1.65 -8.44
CA VAL A 281 3.48 -0.81 -7.49
C VAL A 281 4.09 0.40 -8.20
N ARG A 282 4.69 0.22 -9.38
CA ARG A 282 5.25 1.33 -10.17
C ARG A 282 4.19 2.33 -10.61
N ASN A 283 2.98 1.86 -10.93
CA ASN A 283 1.85 2.71 -11.33
C ASN A 283 1.10 3.33 -10.15
N ASN A 284 1.30 2.85 -8.93
CA ASN A 284 0.65 3.40 -7.74
C ASN A 284 1.25 4.77 -7.39
N PRO A 285 0.54 5.90 -7.55
CA PRO A 285 1.11 7.22 -7.30
C PRO A 285 1.50 7.46 -5.83
N TYR A 286 1.02 6.64 -4.91
CA TYR A 286 1.26 6.78 -3.47
C TYR A 286 2.47 6.00 -2.95
N CYS A 287 3.07 5.12 -3.77
CA CYS A 287 4.37 4.52 -3.45
C CYS A 287 5.50 5.53 -3.73
N TYR A 288 6.55 5.54 -2.92
CA TYR A 288 7.75 6.32 -3.21
C TYR A 288 8.67 5.53 -4.14
N LYS A 289 9.27 6.19 -5.15
CA LYS A 289 10.18 5.53 -6.12
C LYS A 289 11.56 6.18 -6.20
N GLY A 290 11.81 7.19 -5.39
CA GLY A 290 13.09 7.86 -5.37
C GLY A 290 14.10 7.10 -4.52
N LYS A 291 15.37 7.51 -4.61
CA LYS A 291 16.38 7.14 -3.61
C LYS A 291 15.95 7.61 -2.21
N PRO A 292 16.25 6.87 -1.13
CA PRO A 292 15.99 7.35 0.21
C PRO A 292 16.66 8.70 0.46
N ARG A 293 15.98 9.51 1.27
CA ARG A 293 16.52 10.78 1.72
C ARG A 293 17.56 10.54 2.81
N LEU A 294 18.53 11.44 2.92
CA LEU A 294 19.65 11.28 3.84
C LEU A 294 19.20 10.99 5.28
N LYS A 295 18.32 11.83 5.83
CA LYS A 295 17.78 11.63 7.18
C LYS A 295 17.00 10.33 7.31
N THR A 296 16.27 9.93 6.28
CA THR A 296 15.54 8.66 6.27
C THR A 296 16.48 7.46 6.30
N GLY A 297 17.55 7.47 5.50
CA GLY A 297 18.59 6.44 5.57
C GLY A 297 19.23 6.38 6.96
N HIS A 298 19.49 7.55 7.57
CA HIS A 298 19.97 7.64 8.95
C HIS A 298 18.99 7.05 9.96
N GLU A 299 17.71 7.41 9.91
CA GLU A 299 16.69 6.87 10.83
C GLU A 299 16.55 5.34 10.70
N LEU A 300 16.55 4.81 9.47
CA LEU A 300 16.49 3.37 9.21
C LEU A 300 17.73 2.63 9.73
N LEU A 301 18.92 3.23 9.57
CA LEU A 301 20.16 2.70 10.13
C LEU A 301 20.12 2.68 11.67
N MET A 302 19.77 3.81 12.29
CA MET A 302 19.77 3.95 13.75
C MET A 302 18.75 3.03 14.41
N VAL A 303 17.53 2.92 13.87
CA VAL A 303 16.53 2.00 14.43
C VAL A 303 16.94 0.54 14.26
N SER A 304 17.58 0.17 13.14
CA SER A 304 18.03 -1.21 12.93
C SER A 304 19.13 -1.61 13.92
N LEU A 305 20.09 -0.72 14.20
CA LEU A 305 21.12 -0.93 15.22
C LEU A 305 20.53 -1.01 16.64
N ASP A 306 19.55 -0.16 16.94
CA ASP A 306 18.85 -0.18 18.22
C ASP A 306 18.06 -1.49 18.41
N ILE A 307 17.33 -1.95 17.39
CA ILE A 307 16.61 -3.23 17.46
C ILE A 307 17.60 -4.39 17.61
N GLU A 308 18.67 -4.43 16.81
CA GLU A 308 19.70 -5.47 16.87
C GLU A 308 20.29 -5.61 18.29
N LYS A 309 20.59 -4.48 18.94
CA LYS A 309 21.11 -4.46 20.31
C LYS A 309 20.13 -5.01 21.35
N ASN A 310 18.82 -4.93 21.07
CA ASN A 310 17.76 -5.23 22.02
C ASN A 310 16.90 -6.45 21.60
N LEU A 311 17.38 -7.31 20.68
CA LEU A 311 16.63 -8.50 20.24
C LEU A 311 16.23 -9.40 21.42
N ASN A 312 17.08 -9.52 22.44
CA ASN A 312 16.82 -10.30 23.65
C ASN A 312 15.65 -9.76 24.50
N GLN A 313 15.21 -8.52 24.28
CA GLN A 313 14.07 -7.91 24.98
C GLN A 313 12.74 -8.16 24.27
N VAL A 314 12.75 -8.80 23.08
CA VAL A 314 11.54 -9.19 22.36
C VAL A 314 10.90 -10.39 23.07
N SER A 315 9.82 -10.10 23.81
CA SER A 315 9.16 -11.04 24.72
C SER A 315 7.71 -11.38 24.34
N LEU A 316 7.09 -10.60 23.42
CA LEU A 316 5.73 -10.90 22.95
C LEU A 316 5.68 -12.20 22.14
N PRO A 317 4.54 -12.89 22.11
CA PRO A 317 4.32 -13.98 21.16
C PRO A 317 4.51 -13.51 19.72
N PHE A 318 5.26 -14.24 18.88
CA PHE A 318 5.42 -13.84 17.49
C PHE A 318 5.58 -14.99 16.49
N MET A 319 5.19 -14.72 15.25
CA MET A 319 5.49 -15.54 14.09
C MET A 319 6.30 -14.73 13.09
N ILE A 320 7.42 -15.29 12.61
CA ILE A 320 8.18 -14.76 11.49
C ILE A 320 7.89 -15.61 10.25
N VAL A 321 7.55 -14.95 9.14
CA VAL A 321 7.48 -15.54 7.81
C VAL A 321 8.51 -14.86 6.91
N HIS A 322 9.39 -15.63 6.26
CA HIS A 322 10.50 -15.08 5.49
C HIS A 322 10.76 -15.87 4.20
N GLY A 323 11.07 -15.19 3.10
CA GLY A 323 11.41 -15.81 1.83
C GLY A 323 12.87 -16.29 1.80
N GLY A 324 13.10 -17.52 1.38
CA GLY A 324 14.46 -18.11 1.34
C GLY A 324 15.42 -17.43 0.35
N ASP A 325 14.88 -16.77 -0.68
CA ASP A 325 15.67 -16.06 -1.70
C ASP A 325 15.51 -14.53 -1.55
N ASP A 326 15.13 -14.06 -0.36
CA ASP A 326 15.03 -12.63 -0.07
C ASP A 326 16.42 -11.97 -0.09
N THR A 327 16.60 -11.02 -1.01
CA THR A 327 17.84 -10.23 -1.16
C THR A 327 17.70 -8.79 -0.69
N VAL A 328 16.55 -8.44 -0.10
CA VAL A 328 16.26 -7.12 0.46
C VAL A 328 16.49 -7.14 1.97
N THR A 329 15.96 -8.15 2.65
CA THR A 329 16.26 -8.44 4.05
C THR A 329 16.76 -9.87 4.14
N ASP A 330 18.04 -10.05 4.45
CA ASP A 330 18.65 -11.38 4.50
C ASP A 330 17.93 -12.28 5.54
N PRO A 331 17.51 -13.50 5.21
CA PRO A 331 16.78 -14.37 6.14
C PRO A 331 17.51 -14.67 7.46
N SER A 332 18.85 -14.57 7.49
CA SER A 332 19.64 -14.73 8.71
C SER A 332 19.32 -13.69 9.78
N VAL A 333 18.85 -12.49 9.40
CA VAL A 333 18.45 -11.46 10.38
C VAL A 333 17.21 -11.89 11.16
N SER A 334 16.26 -12.54 10.48
CA SER A 334 15.08 -13.13 11.08
C SER A 334 15.40 -14.34 11.95
N GLN A 335 16.36 -15.16 11.50
CA GLN A 335 16.86 -16.26 12.31
C GLN A 335 17.52 -15.75 13.60
N SER A 336 18.33 -14.70 13.52
CA SER A 336 18.96 -14.06 14.69
C SER A 336 17.91 -13.51 15.67
N LEU A 337 16.85 -12.88 15.18
CA LEU A 337 15.72 -12.46 16.02
C LEU A 337 15.05 -13.67 16.70
N TYR A 338 14.74 -14.73 15.95
CA TYR A 338 14.12 -15.94 16.48
C TYR A 338 14.97 -16.58 17.59
N GLU A 339 16.28 -16.71 17.39
CA GLU A 339 17.18 -17.33 18.35
C GLU A 339 17.36 -16.48 19.61
N THR A 340 17.54 -15.17 19.44
CA THR A 340 17.91 -14.25 20.53
C THR A 340 16.72 -13.80 21.37
N ALA A 341 15.53 -13.69 20.78
CA ALA A 341 14.34 -13.20 21.48
C ALA A 341 13.99 -14.02 22.73
N SER A 342 13.61 -13.33 23.82
CA SER A 342 13.22 -13.95 25.09
C SER A 342 11.79 -14.52 25.08
N SER A 343 11.01 -14.25 24.03
CA SER A 343 9.67 -14.79 23.85
C SER A 343 9.65 -16.31 23.98
N LYS A 344 8.65 -16.81 24.71
CA LYS A 344 8.39 -18.24 24.92
C LYS A 344 7.49 -18.84 23.86
N ASP A 345 6.77 -17.99 23.12
CA ASP A 345 5.89 -18.37 22.03
C ASP A 345 6.40 -17.71 20.76
N LYS A 346 7.32 -18.40 20.08
CA LYS A 346 7.96 -17.90 18.86
C LYS A 346 7.94 -18.96 17.78
N THR A 347 7.62 -18.56 16.56
CA THR A 347 7.59 -19.43 15.38
C THR A 347 8.38 -18.79 14.25
N PHE A 348 9.20 -19.56 13.55
CA PHE A 348 9.90 -19.12 12.33
C PHE A 348 9.58 -20.05 11.17
N LYS A 349 9.02 -19.48 10.09
CA LYS A 349 8.77 -20.19 8.83
C LYS A 349 9.56 -19.55 7.70
N LEU A 350 10.50 -20.33 7.17
CA LEU A 350 11.27 -20.00 5.97
C LEU A 350 10.59 -20.64 4.76
N TYR A 351 10.32 -19.86 3.72
CA TYR A 351 9.68 -20.32 2.49
C TYR A 351 10.69 -20.38 1.34
N PRO A 352 11.22 -21.57 0.99
CA PRO A 352 12.25 -21.70 -0.04
C PRO A 352 11.83 -21.06 -1.36
N LYS A 353 12.76 -20.39 -2.05
CA LYS A 353 12.56 -19.75 -3.36
C LYS A 353 11.61 -18.54 -3.38
N MET A 354 10.96 -18.21 -2.26
CA MET A 354 10.15 -16.99 -2.16
C MET A 354 11.05 -15.78 -1.89
N TRP A 355 10.63 -14.61 -2.36
CA TRP A 355 11.34 -13.33 -2.23
C TRP A 355 10.79 -12.51 -1.05
N HIS A 356 11.14 -11.23 -0.98
CA HIS A 356 10.81 -10.32 0.12
C HIS A 356 9.31 -10.08 0.33
N ALA A 357 8.54 -9.89 -0.75
CA ALA A 357 7.13 -9.48 -0.68
C ALA A 357 6.18 -10.69 -0.58
N LEU A 358 6.31 -11.51 0.47
CA LEU A 358 5.57 -12.79 0.61
C LEU A 358 4.04 -12.66 0.54
N THR A 359 3.49 -11.53 1.00
CA THR A 359 2.04 -11.31 1.13
C THR A 359 1.38 -10.85 -0.18
N SER A 360 2.15 -10.42 -1.17
CA SER A 360 1.60 -9.76 -2.36
C SER A 360 2.40 -9.88 -3.64
N GLY A 361 3.70 -10.19 -3.54
CA GLY A 361 4.65 -10.22 -4.65
C GLY A 361 5.02 -11.61 -5.15
N GLU A 362 4.41 -12.66 -4.62
CA GLU A 362 4.64 -14.06 -5.00
C GLU A 362 3.54 -14.61 -5.95
N SER A 363 3.63 -15.90 -6.30
CA SER A 363 2.53 -16.60 -6.97
C SER A 363 1.29 -16.66 -6.08
N GLN A 364 0.10 -16.83 -6.67
CA GLN A 364 -1.13 -16.88 -5.89
C GLN A 364 -1.17 -18.06 -4.91
N GLU A 365 -0.58 -19.20 -5.29
CA GLU A 365 -0.42 -20.38 -4.44
C GLU A 365 0.49 -20.11 -3.25
N ASN A 366 1.65 -19.51 -3.48
CA ASN A 366 2.60 -19.13 -2.42
C ASN A 366 1.98 -18.14 -1.43
N ILE A 367 1.27 -17.13 -1.95
CA ILE A 367 0.55 -16.16 -1.12
C ILE A 367 -0.50 -16.88 -0.26
N ASN A 368 -1.27 -17.81 -0.85
CA ASN A 368 -2.29 -18.56 -0.11
C ASN A 368 -1.66 -19.42 1.00
N LEU A 369 -0.53 -20.08 0.73
CA LEU A 369 0.22 -20.85 1.73
C LEU A 369 0.65 -19.96 2.91
N VAL A 370 1.29 -18.83 2.63
CA VAL A 370 1.74 -17.87 3.66
C VAL A 370 0.56 -17.37 4.50
N PHE A 371 -0.57 -17.01 3.87
CA PHE A 371 -1.76 -16.59 4.61
C PHE A 371 -2.41 -17.72 5.40
N SER A 372 -2.42 -18.95 4.90
CA SER A 372 -2.93 -20.11 5.64
C SER A 372 -2.17 -20.28 6.96
N ASP A 373 -0.85 -20.17 6.91
CA ASP A 373 0.00 -20.28 8.10
C ASP A 373 -0.22 -19.13 9.09
N ILE A 374 -0.27 -17.88 8.58
CA ILE A 374 -0.54 -16.69 9.39
C ILE A 374 -1.90 -16.78 10.08
N ILE A 375 -2.94 -17.14 9.34
CA ILE A 375 -4.32 -17.23 9.86
C ILE A 375 -4.42 -18.33 10.91
N THR A 376 -3.79 -19.49 10.67
CA THR A 376 -3.76 -20.59 11.66
C THR A 376 -3.12 -20.13 12.96
N TRP A 377 -1.96 -19.48 12.89
CA TRP A 377 -1.24 -18.98 14.06
C TRP A 377 -2.06 -17.94 14.85
N LEU A 378 -2.77 -17.06 14.14
CA LEU A 378 -3.65 -16.04 14.72
C LEU A 378 -4.90 -16.66 15.38
N ASP A 379 -5.53 -17.64 14.73
CA ASP A 379 -6.73 -18.30 15.23
C ASP A 379 -6.45 -19.03 16.55
N GLU A 380 -5.35 -19.78 16.63
CA GLU A 380 -4.89 -20.46 17.87
C GLU A 380 -4.77 -19.51 19.07
N ARG A 381 -4.36 -18.26 18.83
CA ARG A 381 -4.12 -17.23 19.86
C ARG A 381 -5.28 -16.28 20.09
N SER A 382 -6.30 -16.36 19.24
CA SER A 382 -7.53 -15.57 19.38
C SER A 382 -8.58 -16.29 20.22
N MET A 383 -8.57 -17.63 20.21
CA MET A 383 -9.58 -18.45 20.90
C MET A 383 -9.37 -18.57 22.43
N THR A 384 -8.17 -18.29 22.94
CA THR A 384 -7.78 -18.63 24.33
C THR A 384 -8.54 -17.84 25.43
N ILE A 385 -9.25 -16.76 25.09
CA ILE A 385 -10.05 -15.99 26.06
C ILE A 385 -11.54 -16.37 26.07
N ASN A 386 -12.07 -16.99 25.01
CA ASN A 386 -13.52 -17.25 24.95
C ASN A 386 -13.98 -18.15 26.10
N LEU A 387 -13.19 -19.15 26.50
CA LEU A 387 -13.48 -20.01 27.66
C LEU A 387 -13.53 -19.25 29.00
N LYS A 388 -12.62 -18.29 29.24
CA LYS A 388 -12.67 -17.48 30.48
C LYS A 388 -13.85 -16.52 30.47
N SER A 389 -14.15 -15.91 29.33
CA SER A 389 -15.29 -15.00 29.23
C SER A 389 -16.63 -15.74 29.30
N GLU A 390 -16.74 -16.95 28.74
CA GLU A 390 -17.92 -17.81 28.86
C GLU A 390 -18.12 -18.27 30.30
N LEU A 391 -17.04 -18.66 31.00
CA LEU A 391 -17.11 -19.02 32.42
C LEU A 391 -17.46 -17.81 33.31
N GLU A 392 -16.94 -16.61 33.02
CA GLU A 392 -17.31 -15.38 33.71
C GLU A 392 -18.76 -14.97 33.42
N HIS A 393 -19.21 -15.04 32.17
CA HIS A 393 -20.59 -14.76 31.79
C HIS A 393 -21.56 -15.78 32.40
N LYS A 394 -21.19 -17.06 32.43
CA LYS A 394 -21.93 -18.11 33.11
C LYS A 394 -21.98 -17.85 34.61
N ALA A 395 -20.86 -17.54 35.26
CA ALA A 395 -20.82 -17.23 36.69
C ALA A 395 -21.67 -16.00 37.06
N ILE A 396 -21.67 -14.95 36.23
CA ILE A 396 -22.54 -13.77 36.42
C ILE A 396 -24.02 -14.12 36.23
N HIS A 397 -24.34 -15.03 35.32
CA HIS A 397 -25.72 -15.45 35.08
C HIS A 397 -26.21 -16.40 36.18
N ASP A 398 -25.36 -17.31 36.65
CA ASP A 398 -25.66 -18.24 37.75
C ASP A 398 -25.83 -17.47 39.07
N ALA A 399 -25.02 -16.43 39.31
CA ALA A 399 -25.15 -15.55 40.48
C ALA A 399 -26.40 -14.63 40.47
N LYS A 400 -27.18 -14.63 39.38
CA LYS A 400 -28.50 -13.96 39.30
C LYS A 400 -29.68 -14.93 39.44
N ILE A 401 -29.40 -16.24 39.44
CA ILE A 401 -30.42 -17.30 39.54
C ILE A 401 -30.56 -17.78 41.00
N PHE A 402 -29.59 -17.48 41.85
CA PHE A 402 -29.67 -17.56 43.31
C PHE A 402 -29.71 -16.15 43.91
#